data_AF-A0A834TC30-F1
#
_entry.id   AF-A0A834TC30-F1
#
_cell.length_a   1.000
_cell.length_b   1.000
_cell.length_c   1.000
_cell.angle_alpha   90.00
_cell.angle_beta   90.00
_cell.angle_gamma   90.00
#
_symmetry.space_group_name_H-M   'P 1'
#
loop_
_entity.id
_entity.type
_entity.pdbx_description
1 polymer ?
#
loop_
_entity_poly.entity_id
_entity_poly.type
_entity_poly.pdbx_seq_one_letter_code
_entity_poly.pdbx_strand_id
1 'polypeptide(L)'
;MGLGRCINRWMMDGEANIIKKIDEMSSNRGGSGDPLVVGGVIGDVVEAFENSIPLRVWYGGREVSNGCELRPSHVVNQPRVTIGGHDLRHFYTLVS
;
A
#
# COMPACT_ATOMS: atom_id res chain seq x y z
N MET A 1 33.24 -8.21 12.76
CA MET A 1 32.35 -9.19 13.41
C MET A 1 30.93 -8.98 12.88
N GLY A 2 30.52 -9.66 11.81
CA GLY A 2 29.44 -10.65 11.98
C GLY A 2 28.49 -10.74 10.78
N LEU A 3 29.01 -10.74 9.55
CA LEU A 3 28.20 -10.95 8.32
C LEU A 3 27.91 -12.44 8.02
N GLY A 4 28.37 -13.37 8.87
CA GLY A 4 28.29 -14.81 8.63
C GLY A 4 27.17 -15.57 9.36
N ARG A 5 26.23 -14.90 10.03
CA ARG A 5 25.23 -15.58 10.88
C ARG A 5 23.82 -15.70 10.29
N CYS A 6 23.52 -15.04 9.19
CA CYS A 6 22.16 -15.05 8.66
C CYS A 6 21.87 -16.28 7.82
N ILE A 7 22.85 -16.84 7.09
CA ILE A 7 22.61 -17.93 6.10
C ILE A 7 22.41 -19.31 6.75
N ASN A 8 22.86 -19.52 7.99
CA ASN A 8 22.76 -20.84 8.64
C ASN A 8 21.45 -21.06 9.42
N ARG A 9 20.61 -20.03 9.59
CA ARG A 9 19.27 -20.19 10.20
C ARG A 9 18.27 -20.83 9.22
N TRP A 10 18.53 -20.74 7.91
CA TRP A 10 17.61 -21.18 6.85
C TRP A 10 17.50 -22.70 6.72
N MET A 11 18.46 -23.45 7.25
CA MET A 11 18.55 -24.90 7.05
C MET A 11 18.05 -25.72 8.25
N MET A 12 17.84 -25.10 9.42
CA MET A 12 17.51 -25.82 10.67
C MET A 12 16.01 -25.94 10.94
N ASP A 13 15.17 -25.18 10.25
CA ASP A 13 13.74 -25.09 10.57
C ASP A 13 12.82 -25.98 9.71
N GLY A 14 13.38 -26.90 8.92
CA GLY A 14 12.73 -28.13 8.42
C GLY A 14 11.48 -28.05 7.51
N GLU A 15 10.59 -27.07 7.66
CA GLU A 15 9.26 -27.05 7.03
C GLU A 15 8.70 -25.62 6.81
N ALA A 16 9.54 -24.58 6.79
CA ALA A 16 9.07 -23.24 6.51
C ALA A 16 9.15 -22.94 5.01
N ASN A 17 8.03 -23.13 4.31
CA ASN A 17 7.84 -22.81 2.89
C ASN A 17 8.37 -21.39 2.59
N ILE A 18 9.35 -21.29 1.69
CA ILE A 18 10.06 -20.04 1.31
C ILE A 18 9.08 -18.90 1.02
N ILE A 19 7.92 -19.23 0.45
CA ILE A 19 6.86 -18.27 0.11
C ILE A 19 6.26 -17.62 1.35
N LYS A 20 6.01 -18.37 2.44
CA LYS A 20 5.45 -17.81 3.68
C LYS A 20 6.40 -16.83 4.36
N LYS A 21 7.72 -17.06 4.24
CA LYS A 21 8.73 -16.21 4.87
C LYS A 21 9.01 -14.93 4.08
N ILE A 22 8.85 -14.95 2.76
CA ILE A 22 8.87 -13.74 1.91
C ILE A 22 7.67 -12.83 2.23
N ASP A 23 6.50 -13.43 2.46
CA ASP A 23 5.29 -12.68 2.83
C ASP A 23 5.44 -12.05 4.24
N GLU A 24 6.05 -12.77 5.18
CA GLU A 24 6.39 -12.27 6.52
C GLU A 24 7.45 -11.16 6.48
N MET A 25 8.43 -11.24 5.57
CA MET A 25 9.38 -10.15 5.29
C MET A 25 8.71 -8.92 4.65
N SER A 26 7.66 -9.12 3.84
CA SER A 26 6.84 -8.04 3.29
C SER A 26 5.95 -7.39 4.36
N SER A 27 5.56 -8.16 5.37
CA SER A 27 4.81 -7.67 6.54
C SER A 27 5.65 -6.81 7.49
N ASN A 28 6.98 -6.82 7.40
CA ASN A 28 7.85 -5.95 8.19
C ASN A 28 7.99 -4.56 7.53
N ARG A 29 6.87 -3.82 7.45
CA ARG A 29 6.80 -2.46 6.91
C ARG A 29 7.35 -1.43 7.89
N GLY A 30 8.65 -1.48 8.11
CA GLY A 30 9.43 -0.46 8.82
C GLY A 30 10.37 0.28 7.87
N GLY A 31 9.81 1.06 6.93
CA GLY A 31 10.46 2.20 6.26
C GLY A 31 11.37 1.94 5.04
N SER A 32 10.83 2.18 3.83
CA SER A 32 11.55 2.86 2.73
C SER A 32 10.59 3.23 1.59
N GLY A 33 10.02 4.43 1.66
CA GLY A 33 9.30 5.09 0.55
C GLY A 33 7.78 4.91 0.57
N ASP A 34 7.08 5.67 1.42
CA ASP A 34 5.66 5.91 1.20
C ASP A 34 5.46 6.46 -0.22
N PRO A 35 4.67 5.80 -1.08
CA PRO A 35 4.49 6.23 -2.48
C PRO A 35 3.93 7.65 -2.61
N LEU A 36 3.22 8.17 -1.60
CA LEU A 36 2.75 9.56 -1.59
C LEU A 36 3.89 10.55 -1.30
N VAL A 37 4.89 10.14 -0.52
CA VAL A 37 6.12 10.93 -0.31
C VAL A 37 7.02 10.84 -1.54
N VAL A 38 7.25 9.64 -2.06
CA VAL A 38 8.10 9.42 -3.25
C VAL A 38 7.51 10.11 -4.49
N GLY A 39 6.19 10.12 -4.61
CA GLY A 39 5.49 10.83 -5.68
C GLY A 39 5.33 12.34 -5.47
N GLY A 40 5.87 12.91 -4.38
CA GLY A 40 5.78 14.35 -4.07
C GLY A 40 4.42 14.85 -3.60
N VAL A 41 3.41 13.98 -3.52
CA VAL A 41 2.04 14.35 -3.11
C VAL A 41 2.01 14.90 -1.69
N ILE A 42 2.74 14.24 -0.78
CA ILE A 42 3.01 14.79 0.55
C ILE A 42 4.09 15.86 0.42
N GLY A 43 3.75 17.09 0.79
CA GLY A 43 4.56 18.29 0.58
C GLY A 43 3.94 19.22 -0.46
N ASP A 44 3.60 18.71 -1.65
CA ASP A 44 3.06 19.55 -2.73
C ASP A 44 1.54 19.73 -2.64
N VAL A 45 0.80 18.69 -2.22
CA VAL A 45 -0.68 18.68 -2.22
C VAL A 45 -1.25 18.59 -0.80
N VAL A 46 -0.64 17.78 0.06
CA VAL A 46 -1.09 17.58 1.45
C VAL A 46 0.09 17.56 2.41
N GLU A 47 -0.15 17.92 3.67
CA GLU A 47 0.81 17.68 4.76
C GLU A 47 0.90 16.18 5.08
N ALA A 48 2.01 15.74 5.67
CA ALA A 48 2.15 14.37 6.14
C ALA A 48 1.01 14.00 7.10
N PHE A 49 0.38 12.85 6.86
CA PHE A 49 -0.78 12.37 7.61
C PHE A 49 -0.67 10.88 7.89
N GLU A 50 -1.41 10.41 8.88
CA GLU A 50 -1.55 8.99 9.17
C GLU A 50 -2.76 8.42 8.40
N ASN A 51 -2.56 7.30 7.70
CA ASN A 51 -3.64 6.60 7.01
C ASN A 51 -4.54 5.90 8.02
N SER A 52 -5.68 6.51 8.34
CA SER A 52 -6.61 6.02 9.36
C SER A 52 -7.72 5.12 8.83
N ILE A 53 -8.07 5.26 7.54
CA ILE A 53 -9.22 4.57 6.93
C ILE A 53 -8.84 4.10 5.53
N PRO A 54 -9.08 2.82 5.18
CA PRO A 54 -8.77 2.32 3.86
C PRO A 54 -9.72 2.95 2.81
N LEU A 55 -9.12 3.54 1.77
CA LEU A 55 -9.80 4.07 0.60
C LEU A 55 -9.43 3.22 -0.61
N ARG A 56 -10.42 2.70 -1.33
CA ARG A 56 -10.22 1.96 -2.58
C ARG A 56 -10.94 2.63 -3.73
N VAL A 57 -10.24 2.84 -4.84
CA VAL A 57 -10.76 3.50 -6.03
C VAL A 57 -10.60 2.57 -7.23
N TRP A 58 -11.64 2.44 -8.04
CA TRP A 58 -11.69 1.50 -9.16
C TRP A 58 -12.14 2.20 -10.44
N TYR A 59 -11.38 2.03 -11.52
CA TYR A 59 -11.75 2.45 -12.88
C TYR A 59 -11.87 1.23 -13.78
N GLY A 60 -13.02 1.04 -14.43
CA GLY A 60 -13.22 -0.03 -15.41
C GLY A 60 -12.93 -1.45 -14.89
N GLY A 61 -13.10 -1.70 -13.59
CA GLY A 61 -12.80 -2.98 -12.95
C GLY A 61 -11.35 -3.17 -12.51
N ARG A 62 -10.49 -2.17 -12.70
CA ARG A 62 -9.11 -2.15 -12.18
C ARG A 62 -9.02 -1.25 -10.96
N GLU A 63 -8.47 -1.77 -9.87
CA GLU A 63 -8.15 -1.00 -8.66
C GLU A 63 -6.96 -0.07 -8.91
N VAL A 64 -7.07 1.16 -8.42
CA VAL A 64 -6.02 2.18 -8.48
C VAL A 64 -5.07 2.00 -7.31
N SER A 65 -3.78 1.95 -7.60
CA SER A 65 -2.70 1.98 -6.62
C SER A 65 -1.89 3.26 -6.76
N ASN A 66 -1.32 3.76 -5.66
CA ASN A 66 -0.46 4.94 -5.69
C ASN A 66 0.70 4.75 -6.67
N GLY A 67 0.92 5.74 -7.54
CA GLY A 67 1.96 5.70 -8.57
C GLY A 67 1.66 4.80 -9.79
N CYS A 68 0.47 4.20 -9.89
CA CYS A 68 0.12 3.41 -11.07
C CYS A 68 -0.24 4.32 -12.27
N GLU A 69 0.20 3.92 -13.46
CA GLU A 69 -0.16 4.63 -14.69
C GLU A 69 -1.55 4.19 -15.20
N LEU A 70 -2.37 5.18 -15.53
CA LEU A 70 -3.70 5.01 -16.13
C LEU A 70 -3.73 5.74 -17.47
N ARG A 71 -4.21 5.05 -18.51
CA ARG A 71 -4.46 5.68 -19.80
C ARG A 71 -5.62 6.67 -19.66
N PRO A 72 -5.59 7.84 -20.34
CA PRO A 72 -6.71 8.79 -20.30
C PRO A 72 -8.06 8.15 -20.66
N SER A 73 -8.08 7.20 -21.60
CA SER A 73 -9.28 6.46 -21.99
C SER A 73 -9.89 5.60 -20.87
N HIS A 74 -9.12 5.23 -19.85
CA HIS A 74 -9.60 4.43 -18.71
C HIS A 74 -10.21 5.28 -17.59
N VAL A 75 -9.99 6.60 -17.59
CA VAL A 75 -10.46 7.52 -16.53
C VAL A 75 -11.56 8.46 -17.00
N VAL A 76 -12.16 8.20 -18.17
CA VAL A 76 -13.24 9.02 -18.73
C VAL A 76 -14.52 8.94 -17.88
N ASN A 77 -14.79 7.77 -17.30
CA ASN A 77 -15.98 7.53 -16.49
C ASN A 77 -15.64 7.68 -15.01
N GLN A 78 -16.63 8.11 -14.22
CA GLN A 78 -16.48 8.26 -12.77
C GLN A 78 -16.04 6.93 -12.12
N PRO A 79 -15.06 6.96 -11.18
CA PRO A 79 -14.61 5.75 -10.52
C PRO A 79 -15.63 5.23 -9.52
N ARG A 80 -15.54 3.94 -9.24
CA ARG A 80 -16.20 3.33 -8.09
C ARG A 80 -15.29 3.51 -6.87
N VAL A 81 -15.82 4.11 -5.81
CA VAL A 81 -15.08 4.38 -4.58
C VAL A 81 -15.67 3.57 -3.44
N THR A 82 -14.80 2.95 -2.65
CA THR A 82 -15.18 2.28 -1.40
C THR A 82 -14.34 2.87 -0.28
N ILE A 83 -15.02 3.43 0.72
CA ILE A 83 -14.40 3.95 1.94
C ILE A 83 -14.67 2.91 3.02
N GLY A 84 -13.63 2.50 3.74
CA GLY A 84 -13.79 1.67 4.93
C GLY A 84 -14.30 2.46 6.13
N GLY A 85 -14.10 1.90 7.31
CA GLY A 85 -14.55 2.49 8.57
C GLY A 85 -15.59 1.61 9.26
N HIS A 86 -15.54 1.59 10.58
CA HIS A 86 -16.44 0.77 11.41
C HIS A 86 -17.69 1.54 11.85
N ASP A 87 -17.69 2.87 11.73
CA ASP A 87 -18.80 3.72 12.15
C ASP A 87 -19.45 4.43 10.96
N LEU A 88 -20.75 4.14 10.78
CA LEU A 88 -21.60 4.70 9.72
C LEU A 88 -22.06 6.13 10.01
N ARG A 89 -21.75 6.68 11.19
CA ARG A 89 -22.09 8.05 11.58
C ARG A 89 -21.10 9.08 11.04
N HIS A 90 -19.93 8.63 10.59
CA HIS A 90 -18.96 9.50 9.96
C HIS A 90 -19.28 9.71 8.49
N PHE A 91 -19.27 10.96 8.08
CA PHE A 91 -19.41 11.38 6.70
C PHE A 91 -18.07 11.87 6.20
N TYR A 92 -17.70 11.42 5.00
CA TYR A 92 -16.43 11.74 4.37
C TYR A 92 -16.68 12.53 3.10
N THR A 93 -15.78 13.47 2.83
CA THR A 93 -15.75 14.23 1.58
C THR A 93 -14.64 13.69 0.70
N LEU A 94 -14.96 13.37 -0.55
CA LEU A 94 -13.98 13.09 -1.59
C LEU A 94 -13.78 14.35 -2.43
N VAL A 95 -12.53 14.78 -2.59
CA VAL A 95 -12.17 15.93 -3.43
C VAL A 95 -11.89 15.43 -4.85
N SER A 96 -12.50 16.08 -5.85
CA SER A 96 -12.32 15.81 -7.29
C SER A 96 -11.58 16.93 -7.98
#